data_AF-A0A847AIN3-F1
#
_entry.id   AF-A0A847AIN3-F1
#
_cell.length_a   1.000
_cell.length_b   1.000
_cell.length_c   1.000
_cell.angle_alpha   90.00
_cell.angle_beta   90.00
_cell.angle_gamma   90.00
#
_symmetry.space_group_name_H-M   'P 1'
#
loop_
_entity.id
_entity.type
_entity.pdbx_description
1 polymer ?
#
loop_
_entity_poly.entity_id
_entity_poly.type
_entity_poly.pdbx_seq_one_letter_code
_entity_poly.pdbx_strand_id
1 'polypeptide(L)'
;PEQAIGAFMTLSQYAENQTMLYETPKEIPVSFQYDSDVLREKYIKEIFPKAKILNEDDSKMLINDYGIDTTHPFPAATEDEAVAIAAKKGYPVVLKIYSPDITHKSDVGGVALNVKDEEMVRASFRNMVKTAAEKRPDAKILGVTVQRMVDTKDAVELILGIKKDPTFGTVMLAGMGGTTAELFKDKRLEFPPLNERLARQMLESLQIYPLLQGYRGAPPKNIDKLVEVFIRMSYLAADYPEIKELDINPLIVSPTDVIALDARIVVDDEVLGKYVKDYSHLILRPYPERLIRTAKLKDGSTVTLRPIKPEDEPLWLELLDSCSKESIYHRFRYDFYYDSHEVASQFCFIDYDREIAIVAEIEEEGKKKIIGVGRLIADPDVEIMEYAILITDAWQKKELGFIITNYCIEIAKSRGIKILVAETTRDNKPMISVFRKLNFKIRFNEDSTVSVRKEITKEEEPVIT
;
A
#
# COMPACT_ATOMS: atom_id res chain seq x y z
N PRO A 1 30.12 -18.39 21.60
CA PRO A 1 29.66 -18.92 20.29
C PRO A 1 28.32 -18.32 19.86
N GLU A 2 27.28 -18.42 20.70
CA GLU A 2 25.93 -17.94 20.37
C GLU A 2 25.86 -16.43 20.06
N GLN A 3 26.55 -15.58 20.84
CA GLN A 3 26.61 -14.14 20.57
C GLN A 3 27.33 -13.82 19.25
N ALA A 4 28.39 -14.57 18.90
CA ALA A 4 29.12 -14.39 17.65
C ALA A 4 28.29 -14.86 16.45
N ILE A 5 27.54 -15.95 16.59
CA ILE A 5 26.57 -16.41 15.59
C ILE A 5 25.45 -15.38 15.45
N GLY A 6 24.91 -14.85 16.55
CA GLY A 6 23.87 -13.81 16.52
C GLY A 6 24.33 -12.53 15.82
N ALA A 7 25.55 -12.07 16.10
CA ALA A 7 26.15 -10.91 15.43
C ALA A 7 26.38 -11.18 13.93
N PHE A 8 26.90 -12.36 13.57
CA PHE A 8 27.08 -12.75 12.17
C PHE A 8 25.74 -12.83 11.43
N MET A 9 24.72 -13.44 12.03
CA MET A 9 23.37 -13.52 11.46
C MET A 9 22.75 -12.14 11.29
N THR A 10 23.00 -11.20 12.21
CA THR A 10 22.55 -9.81 12.08
C THR A 10 23.24 -9.11 10.92
N LEU A 11 24.55 -9.32 10.73
CA LEU A 11 25.28 -8.77 9.59
C LEU A 11 24.84 -9.41 8.25
N SER A 12 24.58 -10.72 8.23
CA SER A 12 24.02 -11.41 7.06
C SER A 12 22.65 -10.85 6.72
N GLN A 13 21.76 -10.76 7.71
CA GLN A 13 20.42 -10.18 7.54
C GLN A 13 20.49 -8.72 7.10
N TYR A 14 21.43 -7.93 7.63
CA TYR A 14 21.66 -6.56 7.23
C TYR A 14 22.10 -6.46 5.77
N ALA A 15 23.07 -7.29 5.34
CA ALA A 15 23.56 -7.32 3.97
C ALA A 15 22.47 -7.80 2.98
N GLU A 16 21.70 -8.82 3.36
CA GLU A 16 20.53 -9.28 2.63
C GLU A 16 19.49 -8.16 2.51
N ASN A 17 19.13 -7.51 3.62
CA ASN A 17 18.18 -6.40 3.63
C ASN A 17 18.66 -5.21 2.80
N GLN A 18 19.96 -4.88 2.81
CA GLN A 18 20.52 -3.85 1.94
C GLN A 18 20.40 -4.25 0.47
N THR A 19 20.77 -5.48 0.13
CA THR A 19 20.63 -5.98 -1.23
C THR A 19 19.17 -5.92 -1.69
N MET A 20 18.23 -6.29 -0.81
CA MET A 20 16.78 -6.24 -1.06
C MET A 20 16.23 -4.82 -1.21
N LEU A 21 16.70 -3.86 -0.40
CA LEU A 21 16.34 -2.44 -0.54
C LEU A 21 16.71 -1.91 -1.93
N TYR A 22 17.79 -2.46 -2.50
CA TYR A 22 18.31 -2.05 -3.78
C TYR A 22 17.70 -2.85 -4.94
N GLU A 23 17.24 -4.08 -4.76
CA GLU A 23 16.61 -4.81 -5.86
C GLU A 23 15.33 -4.12 -6.39
N THR A 24 15.41 -3.59 -7.61
CA THR A 24 14.31 -3.00 -8.39
C THR A 24 13.05 -3.88 -8.34
N PRO A 25 11.93 -3.42 -7.73
CA PRO A 25 10.67 -4.15 -7.75
C PRO A 25 10.15 -4.27 -9.19
N LYS A 26 9.34 -5.29 -9.48
CA LYS A 26 8.60 -5.33 -10.74
C LYS A 26 7.30 -4.55 -10.58
N GLU A 27 6.88 -3.82 -11.62
CA GLU A 27 5.51 -3.30 -11.67
C GLU A 27 4.54 -4.50 -11.77
N ILE A 28 3.87 -4.85 -10.67
CA ILE A 28 2.61 -5.61 -10.76
C ILE A 28 1.52 -4.56 -10.99
N PRO A 29 0.91 -4.51 -12.18
CA PRO A 29 -0.27 -3.68 -12.38
C PRO A 29 -1.44 -4.32 -11.63
N VAL A 30 -1.58 -3.98 -10.34
CA VAL A 30 -2.82 -4.26 -9.61
C VAL A 30 -3.83 -3.25 -10.12
N SER A 31 -4.65 -3.66 -11.10
CA SER A 31 -5.80 -2.86 -11.48
C SER A 31 -6.88 -2.98 -10.41
N PHE A 32 -7.32 -1.85 -9.90
CA PHE A 32 -8.50 -1.75 -9.06
C PHE A 32 -9.70 -1.55 -9.98
N GLN A 33 -10.79 -2.29 -9.74
CA GLN A 33 -12.00 -2.18 -10.56
C GLN A 33 -12.70 -0.83 -10.37
N TYR A 34 -12.50 -0.21 -9.20
CA TYR A 34 -13.14 1.03 -8.81
C TYR A 34 -12.09 2.10 -8.49
N ASP A 35 -12.49 3.35 -8.67
CA ASP A 35 -11.76 4.52 -8.19
C ASP A 35 -11.73 4.47 -6.65
N SER A 36 -10.53 4.49 -6.07
CA SER A 36 -10.31 4.34 -4.62
C SER A 36 -10.93 5.48 -3.83
N ASP A 37 -10.98 6.71 -4.36
CA ASP A 37 -11.56 7.86 -3.66
C ASP A 37 -13.09 7.74 -3.57
N VAL A 38 -13.72 7.31 -4.66
CA VAL A 38 -15.18 7.07 -4.70
C VAL A 38 -15.56 5.94 -3.75
N LEU A 39 -14.78 4.86 -3.77
CA LEU A 39 -15.00 3.72 -2.88
C LEU A 39 -14.85 4.13 -1.41
N ARG A 40 -13.79 4.87 -1.11
CA ARG A 40 -13.51 5.41 0.22
C ARG A 40 -14.66 6.25 0.76
N GLU A 41 -15.18 7.17 -0.05
CA GLU A 41 -16.30 8.03 0.33
C GLU A 41 -17.55 7.24 0.71
N LYS A 42 -17.91 6.21 -0.07
CA LYS A 42 -19.02 5.29 0.22
C LYS A 42 -18.87 4.65 1.61
N TYR A 43 -17.71 4.07 1.91
CA TYR A 43 -17.51 3.35 3.18
C TYR A 43 -17.51 4.27 4.39
N ILE A 44 -16.88 5.44 4.30
CA ILE A 44 -16.87 6.42 5.41
C ILE A 44 -18.27 6.94 5.71
N LYS A 45 -19.08 7.22 4.67
CA LYS A 45 -20.41 7.84 4.86
C LYS A 45 -21.48 6.83 5.24
N GLU A 46 -21.47 5.64 4.65
CA GLU A 46 -22.61 4.72 4.72
C GLU A 46 -22.35 3.50 5.60
N ILE A 47 -21.10 3.02 5.70
CA ILE A 47 -20.79 1.71 6.29
C ILE A 47 -20.13 1.84 7.66
N PHE A 48 -19.01 2.56 7.75
CA PHE A 48 -18.25 2.71 9.00
C PHE A 48 -19.05 3.36 10.15
N PRO A 49 -20.00 4.28 9.90
CA PRO A 49 -20.85 4.83 10.98
C PRO A 49 -21.86 3.83 11.56
N LYS A 50 -22.12 2.69 10.91
CA LYS A 50 -23.16 1.73 11.36
C LYS A 50 -22.80 1.07 12.68
N ALA A 51 -21.52 0.71 12.87
CA ALA A 51 -21.06 -0.02 14.05
C ALA A 51 -19.53 0.04 14.18
N LYS A 52 -19.05 -0.04 15.44
CA LYS A 52 -17.62 -0.15 15.76
C LYS A 52 -16.97 -1.44 15.23
N ILE A 53 -17.74 -2.53 15.21
CA ILE A 53 -17.33 -3.80 14.60
C ILE A 53 -18.32 -4.05 13.48
N LEU A 54 -17.83 -4.11 12.24
CA LEU A 54 -18.68 -4.37 11.09
C LEU A 54 -19.21 -5.82 11.13
N ASN A 55 -20.40 -6.04 10.59
CA ASN A 55 -20.90 -7.39 10.38
C ASN A 55 -20.09 -8.11 9.28
N GLU A 56 -20.28 -9.43 9.15
CA GLU A 56 -19.55 -10.27 8.18
C GLU A 56 -19.77 -9.79 6.73
N ASP A 57 -20.98 -9.36 6.39
CA ASP A 57 -21.33 -8.96 5.02
C ASP A 57 -20.66 -7.65 4.62
N ASP A 58 -20.76 -6.61 5.46
CA ASP A 58 -20.11 -5.32 5.25
C ASP A 58 -18.58 -5.47 5.23
N SER A 59 -18.01 -6.33 6.10
CA SER A 59 -16.56 -6.61 6.12
C SER A 59 -16.09 -7.30 4.84
N LYS A 60 -16.82 -8.31 4.37
CA LYS A 60 -16.50 -9.03 3.12
C LYS A 60 -16.69 -8.17 1.89
N MET A 61 -17.72 -7.31 1.87
CA MET A 61 -17.96 -6.39 0.77
C MET A 61 -16.76 -5.46 0.56
N LEU A 62 -16.19 -4.88 1.63
CA LEU A 62 -15.03 -3.99 1.53
C LEU A 62 -13.80 -4.69 0.95
N ILE A 63 -13.42 -5.85 1.48
CA ILE A 63 -12.25 -6.57 0.95
C ILE A 63 -12.49 -7.06 -0.49
N ASN A 64 -13.74 -7.40 -0.84
CA ASN A 64 -14.11 -7.80 -2.20
C ASN A 64 -14.04 -6.64 -3.20
N ASP A 65 -14.46 -5.43 -2.80
CA ASP A 65 -14.33 -4.22 -3.61
C ASP A 65 -12.85 -3.86 -3.89
N TYR A 66 -11.91 -4.32 -3.04
CA TYR A 66 -10.46 -4.25 -3.28
C TYR A 66 -9.89 -5.40 -4.13
N GLY A 67 -10.73 -6.35 -4.54
CA GLY A 67 -10.36 -7.50 -5.36
C GLY A 67 -9.87 -8.72 -4.56
N ILE A 68 -10.17 -8.81 -3.27
CA ILE A 68 -9.91 -10.01 -2.47
C ILE A 68 -11.16 -10.89 -2.52
N ASP A 69 -11.05 -12.07 -3.13
CA ASP A 69 -12.19 -12.99 -3.28
C ASP A 69 -12.72 -13.45 -1.91
N THR A 70 -14.04 -13.41 -1.75
CA THR A 70 -14.71 -13.85 -0.52
C THR A 70 -15.79 -14.87 -0.82
N THR A 71 -16.24 -15.55 0.22
CA THR A 71 -17.49 -16.32 0.13
C THR A 71 -18.70 -15.41 0.27
N HIS A 72 -19.72 -15.62 -0.56
CA HIS A 72 -20.96 -14.83 -0.56
C HIS A 72 -22.09 -15.56 0.18
N PRO A 73 -22.28 -15.34 1.49
CA PRO A 73 -23.40 -15.86 2.26
C PRO A 73 -24.74 -15.24 1.83
N PHE A 74 -25.81 -16.00 2.02
CA PHE A 74 -27.18 -15.56 1.79
C PHE A 74 -27.96 -15.72 3.10
N PRO A 75 -28.59 -14.66 3.63
CA PRO A 75 -29.35 -14.76 4.86
C PRO A 75 -30.64 -15.56 4.64
N ALA A 76 -31.00 -16.34 5.66
CA ALA A 76 -32.21 -17.14 5.75
C ALA A 76 -32.82 -16.97 7.15
N ALA A 77 -34.01 -16.40 7.23
CA ALA A 77 -34.73 -16.20 8.49
C ALA A 77 -35.44 -17.46 8.96
N THR A 78 -35.69 -18.41 8.05
CA THR A 78 -36.43 -19.65 8.34
C THR A 78 -35.71 -20.88 7.79
N GLU A 79 -36.08 -22.07 8.31
CA GLU A 79 -35.58 -23.36 7.81
C GLU A 79 -35.88 -23.55 6.32
N ASP A 80 -37.09 -23.19 5.88
CA ASP A 80 -37.51 -23.35 4.48
C ASP A 80 -36.72 -22.43 3.54
N GLU A 81 -36.44 -21.19 3.96
CA GLU A 81 -35.54 -20.30 3.22
C GLU A 81 -34.13 -20.87 3.13
N ALA A 82 -33.60 -21.40 4.23
CA ALA A 82 -32.25 -21.97 4.26
C ALA A 82 -32.12 -23.17 3.31
N VAL A 83 -33.15 -24.03 3.26
CA VAL A 83 -33.24 -25.16 2.33
C VAL A 83 -33.31 -24.69 0.88
N ALA A 84 -34.16 -23.70 0.58
CA ALA A 84 -34.29 -23.16 -0.77
C ALA A 84 -32.96 -22.56 -1.27
N ILE A 85 -32.26 -21.84 -0.41
CA ILE A 85 -30.93 -21.27 -0.73
C ILE A 85 -29.90 -22.38 -0.91
N ALA A 86 -29.88 -23.39 -0.04
CA ALA A 86 -28.94 -24.51 -0.13
C ALA A 86 -29.13 -25.30 -1.44
N ALA A 87 -30.38 -25.58 -1.81
CA ALA A 87 -30.71 -26.24 -3.08
C ALA A 87 -30.22 -25.43 -4.29
N LYS A 88 -30.35 -24.11 -4.25
CA LYS A 88 -29.87 -23.21 -5.32
C LYS A 88 -28.35 -23.12 -5.40
N LYS A 89 -27.66 -23.12 -4.26
CA LYS A 89 -26.19 -23.02 -4.17
C LYS A 89 -25.47 -24.33 -4.46
N GLY A 90 -26.16 -25.46 -4.27
CA GLY A 90 -25.62 -26.80 -4.41
C GLY A 90 -24.82 -27.24 -3.17
N TYR A 91 -25.01 -28.50 -2.79
CA TYR A 91 -24.37 -29.13 -1.65
C TYR A 91 -22.90 -29.55 -1.94
N PRO A 92 -22.06 -29.72 -0.91
CA PRO A 92 -22.33 -29.39 0.49
C PRO A 92 -22.32 -27.88 0.76
N VAL A 93 -23.13 -27.45 1.72
CA VAL A 93 -23.23 -26.06 2.18
C VAL A 93 -22.69 -25.89 3.59
N VAL A 94 -22.46 -24.64 3.96
CA VAL A 94 -22.15 -24.19 5.32
C VAL A 94 -23.29 -23.31 5.80
N LEU A 95 -23.75 -23.56 7.03
CA LEU A 95 -24.66 -22.68 7.76
C LEU A 95 -23.87 -21.94 8.84
N LYS A 96 -24.05 -20.64 8.98
CA LYS A 96 -23.52 -19.85 10.10
C LYS A 96 -24.65 -19.06 10.77
N ILE A 97 -24.59 -18.87 12.09
CA ILE A 97 -25.60 -18.07 12.79
C ILE A 97 -25.55 -16.63 12.29
N TYR A 98 -26.72 -16.06 12.00
CA TYR A 98 -26.83 -14.67 11.58
C TYR A 98 -27.37 -13.81 12.74
N SER A 99 -26.46 -13.05 13.36
CA SER A 99 -26.79 -12.17 14.48
C SER A 99 -25.78 -11.02 14.57
N PRO A 100 -26.23 -9.75 14.71
CA PRO A 100 -25.33 -8.62 14.94
C PRO A 100 -24.64 -8.67 16.31
N ASP A 101 -25.20 -9.40 17.29
CA ASP A 101 -24.71 -9.44 18.68
C ASP A 101 -23.77 -10.63 18.97
N ILE A 102 -23.57 -11.50 17.97
CA ILE A 102 -22.73 -12.71 18.05
C ILE A 102 -21.62 -12.61 17.00
N THR A 103 -20.47 -12.08 17.42
CA THR A 103 -19.27 -11.97 16.58
C THR A 103 -18.53 -13.30 16.46
N HIS A 104 -18.30 -14.00 17.58
CA HIS A 104 -17.65 -15.32 17.61
C HIS A 104 -18.67 -16.45 17.48
N LYS A 105 -18.97 -16.81 16.23
CA LYS A 105 -20.04 -17.78 15.89
C LYS A 105 -19.75 -19.18 16.46
N SER A 106 -18.50 -19.64 16.40
CA SER A 106 -18.11 -20.97 16.86
C SER A 106 -18.38 -21.20 18.35
N ASP A 107 -18.22 -20.18 19.20
CA ASP A 107 -18.39 -20.28 20.66
C ASP A 107 -19.83 -20.62 21.06
N VAL A 108 -20.79 -20.20 20.23
CA VAL A 108 -22.21 -20.50 20.42
C VAL A 108 -22.68 -21.73 19.64
N GLY A 109 -21.76 -22.49 19.03
CA GLY A 109 -22.14 -23.57 18.10
C GLY A 109 -22.79 -23.04 16.81
N GLY A 110 -22.52 -21.79 16.48
CA GLY A 110 -23.11 -21.03 15.38
C GLY A 110 -22.52 -21.33 14.00
N VAL A 111 -21.88 -22.49 13.80
CA VAL A 111 -21.31 -22.90 12.52
C VAL A 111 -21.56 -24.39 12.30
N ALA A 112 -22.19 -24.73 11.17
CA ALA A 112 -22.39 -26.11 10.73
C ALA A 112 -21.75 -26.29 9.35
N LEU A 113 -20.72 -27.13 9.28
CA LEU A 113 -19.96 -27.44 8.08
C LEU A 113 -20.45 -28.74 7.45
N ASN A 114 -20.14 -28.93 6.16
CA ASN A 114 -20.38 -30.19 5.43
C ASN A 114 -21.85 -30.66 5.50
N VAL A 115 -22.78 -29.72 5.34
CA VAL A 115 -24.22 -29.99 5.30
C VAL A 115 -24.56 -30.48 3.90
N LYS A 116 -24.94 -31.75 3.76
CA LYS A 116 -24.95 -32.46 2.46
C LYS A 116 -26.32 -32.56 1.80
N ASP A 117 -27.38 -32.33 2.54
CA ASP A 117 -28.75 -32.52 2.09
C ASP A 117 -29.73 -31.64 2.88
N GLU A 118 -30.99 -31.64 2.44
CA GLU A 118 -32.07 -30.85 3.04
C GLU A 118 -32.33 -31.21 4.51
N GLU A 119 -32.30 -32.49 4.87
CA GLU A 119 -32.57 -32.92 6.24
C GLU A 119 -31.51 -32.37 7.20
N MET A 120 -30.23 -32.43 6.79
CA MET A 120 -29.13 -31.85 7.54
C MET A 120 -29.25 -30.32 7.66
N VAL A 121 -29.73 -29.62 6.62
CA VAL A 121 -29.97 -28.15 6.70
C VAL A 121 -30.99 -27.85 7.78
N ARG A 122 -32.15 -28.51 7.75
CA ARG A 122 -33.24 -28.30 8.72
C ARG A 122 -32.81 -28.62 10.15
N ALA A 123 -32.12 -29.75 10.33
CA ALA A 123 -31.60 -30.15 11.65
C ALA A 123 -30.55 -29.15 12.18
N SER A 124 -29.62 -28.73 11.32
CA SER A 124 -28.57 -27.78 11.68
C SER A 124 -29.13 -26.40 12.03
N PHE A 125 -30.09 -25.89 11.25
CA PHE A 125 -30.77 -24.63 11.52
C PHE A 125 -31.42 -24.62 12.91
N ARG A 126 -32.25 -25.63 13.21
CA ARG A 126 -32.95 -25.73 14.52
C ARG A 126 -31.99 -25.77 15.69
N ASN A 127 -30.99 -26.64 15.59
CA ASN A 127 -30.00 -26.81 16.65
C ASN A 127 -29.20 -25.53 16.87
N MET A 128 -28.82 -24.84 15.79
CA MET A 128 -28.01 -23.63 15.86
C MET A 128 -28.76 -22.45 16.47
N VAL A 129 -29.98 -22.17 16.00
CA VAL A 129 -30.83 -21.09 16.54
C VAL A 129 -31.14 -21.35 18.01
N LYS A 130 -31.48 -22.60 18.37
CA LYS A 130 -31.72 -22.98 19.76
C LYS A 130 -30.49 -22.78 20.65
N THR A 131 -29.34 -23.33 20.24
CA THR A 131 -28.10 -23.26 21.04
C THR A 131 -27.61 -21.81 21.19
N ALA A 132 -27.73 -21.01 20.14
CA ALA A 132 -27.38 -19.59 20.18
C ALA A 132 -28.28 -18.83 21.17
N ALA A 133 -29.60 -19.08 21.15
CA ALA A 133 -30.55 -18.45 22.09
C ALA A 133 -30.30 -18.87 23.54
N GLU A 134 -29.92 -20.12 23.79
CA GLU A 134 -29.59 -20.63 25.12
C GLU A 134 -28.29 -20.02 25.68
N LYS A 135 -27.25 -19.90 24.84
CA LYS A 135 -25.94 -19.37 25.26
C LYS A 135 -25.88 -17.85 25.33
N ARG A 136 -26.67 -17.15 24.50
CA ARG A 136 -26.73 -15.69 24.44
C ARG A 136 -28.19 -15.22 24.39
N PRO A 137 -28.91 -15.24 25.54
CA PRO A 137 -30.33 -14.86 25.61
C PRO A 137 -30.60 -13.42 25.15
N ASP A 138 -29.61 -12.54 25.32
CA ASP A 138 -29.71 -11.11 25.04
C ASP A 138 -29.44 -10.79 23.55
N ALA A 139 -28.98 -11.77 22.76
CA ALA A 139 -28.60 -11.57 21.38
C ALA A 139 -29.80 -11.65 20.44
N LYS A 140 -29.90 -10.71 19.50
CA LYS A 140 -30.87 -10.72 18.42
C LYS A 140 -30.45 -11.75 17.37
N ILE A 141 -31.13 -12.88 17.30
CA ILE A 141 -30.90 -13.91 16.28
C ILE A 141 -31.83 -13.65 15.09
N LEU A 142 -31.23 -13.40 13.93
CA LEU A 142 -31.96 -13.11 12.68
C LEU A 142 -32.19 -14.36 11.82
N GLY A 143 -31.56 -15.49 12.17
CA GLY A 143 -31.62 -16.76 11.43
C GLY A 143 -30.22 -17.32 11.20
N VAL A 144 -29.96 -17.81 9.99
CA VAL A 144 -28.64 -18.29 9.55
C VAL A 144 -28.25 -17.67 8.22
N THR A 145 -26.96 -17.66 7.91
CA THR A 145 -26.47 -17.48 6.54
C THR A 145 -26.14 -18.84 5.92
N VAL A 146 -26.43 -18.98 4.63
CA VAL A 146 -26.14 -20.18 3.85
C VAL A 146 -25.15 -19.82 2.74
N GLN A 147 -24.08 -20.61 2.63
CA GLN A 147 -23.08 -20.47 1.58
C GLN A 147 -22.60 -21.82 1.08
N ARG A 148 -22.07 -21.87 -0.15
CA ARG A 148 -21.41 -23.08 -0.67
C ARG A 148 -20.15 -23.35 0.17
N MET A 149 -19.91 -24.62 0.49
CA MET A 149 -18.66 -25.02 1.15
C MET A 149 -17.50 -24.92 0.15
N VAL A 150 -16.45 -24.22 0.53
CA VAL A 150 -15.20 -24.15 -0.26
C VAL A 150 -14.47 -25.48 -0.10
N ASP A 151 -13.99 -26.05 -1.20
CA ASP A 151 -13.17 -27.26 -1.16
C ASP A 151 -11.77 -26.92 -0.64
N THR A 152 -11.41 -27.50 0.49
CA THR A 152 -10.12 -27.27 1.17
C THR A 152 -9.19 -28.48 1.10
N LYS A 153 -9.52 -29.53 0.33
CA LYS A 153 -8.78 -30.80 0.32
C LYS A 153 -7.30 -30.64 -0.01
N ASP A 154 -6.97 -29.69 -0.90
CA ASP A 154 -5.61 -29.32 -1.28
C ASP A 154 -5.33 -27.85 -1.00
N ALA A 155 -5.95 -27.26 0.04
CA ALA A 155 -5.73 -25.88 0.40
C ALA A 155 -4.87 -25.73 1.65
N VAL A 156 -4.21 -24.58 1.78
CA VAL A 156 -3.50 -24.16 2.99
C VAL A 156 -4.28 -23.01 3.61
N GLU A 157 -4.48 -23.04 4.92
CA GLU A 157 -5.10 -21.95 5.67
C GLU A 157 -4.03 -20.97 6.15
N LEU A 158 -4.24 -19.69 5.88
CA LEU A 158 -3.44 -18.57 6.36
C LEU A 158 -4.32 -17.59 7.15
N ILE A 159 -3.65 -16.75 7.93
CA ILE A 159 -4.23 -15.55 8.53
C ILE A 159 -3.57 -14.36 7.86
N LEU A 160 -4.38 -13.37 7.48
CA LEU A 160 -3.92 -12.10 6.94
C LEU A 160 -4.66 -10.98 7.66
N GLY A 161 -3.95 -10.00 8.20
CA GLY A 161 -4.61 -8.90 8.89
C GLY A 161 -3.77 -7.64 8.93
N ILE A 162 -4.40 -6.56 9.38
CA ILE A 162 -3.74 -5.30 9.70
C ILE A 162 -4.20 -4.83 11.07
N LYS A 163 -3.34 -4.07 11.73
CA LYS A 163 -3.66 -3.45 13.01
C LYS A 163 -2.88 -2.15 13.15
N LYS A 164 -3.53 -1.14 13.73
CA LYS A 164 -2.84 0.06 14.16
C LYS A 164 -2.05 -0.17 15.45
N ASP A 165 -0.75 -0.03 15.34
CA ASP A 165 0.19 0.11 16.44
C ASP A 165 0.33 1.58 16.85
N PRO A 166 0.37 1.91 18.16
CA PRO A 166 0.54 3.29 18.62
C PRO A 166 1.85 3.97 18.21
N THR A 167 2.90 3.21 17.92
CA THR A 167 4.23 3.73 17.57
C THR A 167 4.45 3.72 16.07
N PHE A 168 4.12 2.59 15.42
CA PHE A 168 4.44 2.38 14.02
C PHE A 168 3.28 2.65 13.05
N GLY A 169 2.11 3.02 13.56
CA GLY A 169 0.92 3.16 12.73
C GLY A 169 0.40 1.79 12.28
N THR A 170 -0.14 1.70 11.07
CA THR A 170 -0.70 0.45 10.54
C THR A 170 0.40 -0.54 10.21
N VAL A 171 0.29 -1.73 10.79
CA VAL A 171 1.16 -2.87 10.54
C VAL A 171 0.33 -4.00 9.94
N MET A 172 0.88 -4.68 8.95
CA MET A 172 0.29 -5.84 8.30
C MET A 172 0.90 -7.13 8.87
N LEU A 173 0.08 -8.16 9.01
CA LEU A 173 0.43 -9.48 9.55
C LEU A 173 0.01 -10.56 8.57
N ALA A 174 0.91 -11.49 8.28
CA ALA A 174 0.62 -12.75 7.63
C ALA A 174 1.11 -13.90 8.49
N GLY A 175 0.41 -15.03 8.49
CA GLY A 175 0.82 -16.17 9.27
C GLY A 175 0.09 -17.45 8.90
N MET A 176 0.56 -18.55 9.49
CA MET A 176 -0.15 -19.82 9.45
C MET A 176 -1.54 -19.67 10.07
N GLY A 177 -2.56 -20.21 9.39
CA GLY A 177 -3.93 -20.29 9.88
C GLY A 177 -4.29 -21.67 10.44
N GLY A 178 -5.56 -21.83 10.79
CA GLY A 178 -6.10 -23.05 11.39
C GLY A 178 -5.88 -23.16 12.90
N THR A 179 -6.43 -24.21 13.51
CA THR A 179 -6.49 -24.40 14.97
C THR A 179 -5.13 -24.58 15.63
N THR A 180 -4.09 -24.92 14.88
CA THR A 180 -2.72 -25.08 15.38
C THR A 180 -1.86 -23.82 15.25
N ALA A 181 -2.37 -22.75 14.62
CA ALA A 181 -1.63 -21.50 14.40
C ALA A 181 -1.06 -20.88 15.69
N GLU A 182 -1.82 -20.94 16.79
CA GLU A 182 -1.39 -20.41 18.09
C GLU A 182 -0.18 -21.13 18.68
N LEU A 183 0.02 -22.41 18.30
CA LEU A 183 1.11 -23.25 18.81
C LEU A 183 2.43 -22.98 18.09
N PHE A 184 2.38 -22.78 16.77
CA PHE A 184 3.58 -22.61 15.94
C PHE A 184 4.13 -21.18 15.94
N LYS A 185 3.30 -20.18 16.27
CA LYS A 185 3.68 -18.75 16.26
C LYS A 185 4.33 -18.31 14.95
N ASP A 186 3.96 -18.95 13.84
CA ASP A 186 4.48 -18.65 12.50
C ASP A 186 3.77 -17.42 11.94
N LYS A 187 4.35 -16.24 12.23
CA LYS A 187 3.79 -14.94 11.85
C LYS A 187 4.91 -14.02 11.38
N ARG A 188 4.58 -13.18 10.39
CA ARG A 188 5.44 -12.15 9.85
C ARG A 188 4.70 -10.83 9.82
N LEU A 189 5.42 -9.77 10.16
CA LEU A 189 4.92 -8.40 10.20
C LEU A 189 5.61 -7.61 9.11
N GLU A 190 4.87 -6.75 8.44
CA GLU A 190 5.39 -5.80 7.46
C GLU A 190 4.64 -4.47 7.51
N PHE A 191 5.24 -3.44 6.91
CA PHE A 191 4.62 -2.13 6.80
C PHE A 191 3.94 -1.95 5.43
N PRO A 192 2.64 -1.64 5.37
CA PRO A 192 1.99 -1.28 4.11
C PRO A 192 2.45 0.12 3.63
N PRO A 193 2.40 0.38 2.30
CA PRO A 193 2.00 -0.55 1.24
C PRO A 193 3.11 -1.54 0.88
N LEU A 194 2.73 -2.73 0.40
CA LEU A 194 3.66 -3.75 -0.06
C LEU A 194 3.82 -3.70 -1.59
N ASN A 195 5.04 -3.88 -2.06
CA ASN A 195 5.32 -4.21 -3.46
C ASN A 195 5.42 -5.75 -3.63
N GLU A 196 5.59 -6.23 -4.87
CA GLU A 196 5.70 -7.67 -5.16
C GLU A 196 6.79 -8.36 -4.32
N ARG A 197 7.98 -7.77 -4.28
CA ARG A 197 9.14 -8.38 -3.61
C ARG A 197 8.89 -8.51 -2.12
N LEU A 198 8.45 -7.43 -1.47
CA LEU A 198 8.14 -7.42 -0.05
C LEU A 198 7.04 -8.44 0.28
N ALA A 199 6.00 -8.53 -0.54
CA ALA A 199 4.94 -9.53 -0.35
C ALA A 199 5.46 -10.98 -0.51
N ARG A 200 6.31 -11.25 -1.51
CA ARG A 200 6.95 -12.57 -1.67
C ARG A 200 7.86 -12.92 -0.51
N GLN A 201 8.69 -11.98 -0.07
CA GLN A 201 9.58 -12.16 1.07
C GLN A 201 8.80 -12.42 2.37
N MET A 202 7.72 -11.66 2.58
CA MET A 202 6.81 -11.87 3.71
C MET A 202 6.29 -13.30 3.72
N LEU A 203 5.95 -13.87 2.55
CA LEU A 203 5.53 -15.27 2.42
C LEU A 203 6.68 -16.27 2.61
N GLU A 204 7.81 -16.06 1.94
CA GLU A 204 8.98 -16.95 1.98
C GLU A 204 9.58 -17.10 3.38
N SER A 205 9.42 -16.06 4.20
CA SER A 205 9.91 -16.06 5.57
C SER A 205 8.99 -16.80 6.56
N LEU A 206 7.81 -17.26 6.13
CA LEU A 206 6.93 -18.10 6.94
C LEU A 206 7.39 -19.56 6.96
N GLN A 207 7.30 -20.21 8.11
CA GLN A 207 7.60 -21.64 8.25
C GLN A 207 6.64 -22.52 7.43
N ILE A 208 5.42 -22.05 7.18
CA ILE A 208 4.43 -22.76 6.34
C ILE A 208 4.71 -22.66 4.83
N TYR A 209 5.64 -21.81 4.39
CA TYR A 209 5.92 -21.59 2.97
C TYR A 209 6.19 -22.87 2.14
N PRO A 210 6.92 -23.90 2.65
CA PRO A 210 7.09 -25.16 1.92
C PRO A 210 5.77 -25.89 1.61
N LEU A 211 4.72 -25.71 2.40
CA LEU A 211 3.40 -26.29 2.09
C LEU A 211 2.71 -25.55 0.93
N LEU A 212 3.00 -24.26 0.75
CA LEU A 212 2.52 -23.48 -0.39
C LEU A 212 3.21 -23.92 -1.70
N GLN A 213 4.46 -24.37 -1.64
CA GLN A 213 5.19 -24.90 -2.80
C GLN A 213 4.79 -26.34 -3.18
N GLY A 214 3.98 -27.01 -2.35
CA GLY A 214 3.58 -28.41 -2.53
C GLY A 214 4.45 -29.35 -1.70
N TYR A 215 3.80 -30.28 -0.98
CA TYR A 215 4.46 -31.22 -0.09
C TYR A 215 3.83 -32.62 -0.19
N ARG A 216 4.66 -33.68 -0.24
CA ARG A 216 4.24 -35.09 -0.29
C ARG A 216 3.12 -35.39 -1.32
N GLY A 217 3.29 -34.91 -2.54
CA GLY A 217 2.36 -35.16 -3.65
C GLY A 217 1.17 -34.20 -3.71
N ALA A 218 1.02 -33.29 -2.74
CA ALA A 218 0.09 -32.18 -2.87
C ALA A 218 0.60 -31.17 -3.91
N PRO A 219 -0.27 -30.62 -4.78
CA PRO A 219 0.12 -29.64 -5.79
C PRO A 219 0.55 -28.31 -5.16
N PRO A 220 1.42 -27.53 -5.83
CA PRO A 220 1.73 -26.16 -5.43
C PRO A 220 0.46 -25.30 -5.41
N LYS A 221 0.44 -24.30 -4.53
CA LYS A 221 -0.66 -23.34 -4.40
C LYS A 221 -0.44 -22.14 -5.31
N ASN A 222 -1.49 -21.35 -5.54
CA ASN A 222 -1.41 -20.15 -6.36
C ASN A 222 -0.72 -18.99 -5.60
N ILE A 223 0.61 -19.04 -5.53
CA ILE A 223 1.44 -18.05 -4.82
C ILE A 223 1.30 -16.66 -5.45
N ASP A 224 1.19 -16.57 -6.78
CA ASP A 224 1.08 -15.27 -7.45
C ASP A 224 -0.24 -14.56 -7.09
N LYS A 225 -1.36 -15.29 -7.05
CA LYS A 225 -2.64 -14.74 -6.57
C LYS A 225 -2.59 -14.38 -5.07
N LEU A 226 -1.82 -15.12 -4.26
CA LEU A 226 -1.63 -14.80 -2.84
C LEU A 226 -0.83 -13.49 -2.66
N VAL A 227 0.23 -13.31 -3.45
CA VAL A 227 1.01 -12.07 -3.50
C VAL A 227 0.13 -10.90 -3.92
N GLU A 228 -0.72 -11.08 -4.92
CA GLU A 228 -1.70 -10.06 -5.34
C GLU A 228 -2.65 -9.69 -4.18
N VAL A 229 -3.17 -10.67 -3.45
CA VAL A 229 -4.02 -10.43 -2.26
C VAL A 229 -3.27 -9.66 -1.17
N PHE A 230 -1.98 -9.93 -0.94
CA PHE A 230 -1.17 -9.20 0.03
C PHE A 230 -1.01 -7.73 -0.37
N ILE A 231 -0.73 -7.48 -1.66
CA ILE A 231 -0.61 -6.12 -2.18
C ILE A 231 -1.96 -5.39 -2.07
N ARG A 232 -3.07 -6.00 -2.51
CA ARG A 232 -4.43 -5.43 -2.40
C ARG A 232 -4.80 -5.10 -0.95
N MET A 233 -4.51 -5.99 -0.02
CA MET A 233 -4.73 -5.78 1.41
C MET A 233 -3.89 -4.60 1.95
N SER A 234 -2.65 -4.45 1.47
CA SER A 234 -1.77 -3.35 1.87
C SER A 234 -2.25 -1.97 1.35
N TYR A 235 -2.83 -1.92 0.14
CA TYR A 235 -3.45 -0.70 -0.41
C TYR A 235 -4.74 -0.36 0.34
N LEU A 236 -5.59 -1.35 0.65
CA LEU A 236 -6.76 -1.17 1.52
C LEU A 236 -6.34 -0.56 2.86
N ALA A 237 -5.28 -1.09 3.47
CA ALA A 237 -4.73 -0.56 4.71
C ALA A 237 -4.25 0.90 4.59
N ALA A 238 -3.66 1.25 3.45
CA ALA A 238 -3.20 2.60 3.17
C ALA A 238 -4.35 3.59 2.97
N ASP A 239 -5.44 3.18 2.33
CA ASP A 239 -6.56 4.05 1.97
C ASP A 239 -7.51 4.33 3.14
N TYR A 240 -7.57 3.44 4.14
CA TYR A 240 -8.49 3.57 5.27
C TYR A 240 -7.79 3.75 6.62
N PRO A 241 -7.40 4.99 6.98
CA PRO A 241 -7.04 5.28 8.36
C PRO A 241 -8.17 4.97 9.34
N GLU A 242 -9.43 4.88 8.94
CA GLU A 242 -10.54 4.57 9.85
C GLU A 242 -10.62 3.08 10.22
N ILE A 243 -9.75 2.22 9.71
CA ILE A 243 -9.68 0.82 10.12
C ILE A 243 -8.65 0.68 11.25
N LYS A 244 -9.12 0.31 12.44
CA LYS A 244 -8.26 0.02 13.60
C LYS A 244 -7.62 -1.36 13.49
N GLU A 245 -8.40 -2.32 13.03
CA GLU A 245 -8.02 -3.72 12.89
C GLU A 245 -8.85 -4.34 11.77
N LEU A 246 -8.21 -5.11 10.90
CA LEU A 246 -8.89 -5.99 9.95
C LEU A 246 -8.21 -7.36 10.00
N ASP A 247 -9.00 -8.41 10.14
CA ASP A 247 -8.53 -9.79 10.20
C ASP A 247 -9.30 -10.63 9.18
N ILE A 248 -8.56 -11.26 8.24
CA ILE A 248 -9.03 -12.33 7.38
C ILE A 248 -8.53 -13.64 7.97
N ASN A 249 -9.45 -14.39 8.58
CA ASN A 249 -9.15 -15.68 9.18
C ASN A 249 -10.37 -16.62 9.10
N PRO A 250 -10.30 -17.70 8.30
CA PRO A 250 -9.16 -18.13 7.50
C PRO A 250 -9.14 -17.51 6.08
N LEU A 251 -7.92 -17.28 5.57
CA LEU A 251 -7.61 -17.09 4.15
C LEU A 251 -7.20 -18.44 3.55
N ILE A 252 -7.98 -18.96 2.61
CA ILE A 252 -7.77 -20.27 2.01
C ILE A 252 -6.99 -20.13 0.71
N VAL A 253 -5.85 -20.80 0.60
CA VAL A 253 -4.98 -20.78 -0.58
C VAL A 253 -4.99 -22.16 -1.21
N SER A 254 -5.62 -22.28 -2.38
CA SER A 254 -5.69 -23.50 -3.18
C SER A 254 -4.74 -23.43 -4.39
N PRO A 255 -4.62 -24.50 -5.19
CA PRO A 255 -3.86 -24.46 -6.45
C PRO A 255 -4.40 -23.47 -7.48
N THR A 256 -5.67 -23.08 -7.38
CA THR A 256 -6.33 -22.17 -8.35
C THR A 256 -6.63 -20.81 -7.76
N ASP A 257 -7.00 -20.75 -6.48
CA ASP A 257 -7.66 -19.59 -5.89
C ASP A 257 -7.13 -19.22 -4.51
N VAL A 258 -7.41 -17.98 -4.12
CA VAL A 258 -7.17 -17.45 -2.78
C VAL A 258 -8.46 -16.81 -2.32
N ILE A 259 -9.10 -17.35 -1.28
CA ILE A 259 -10.46 -16.98 -0.86
C ILE A 259 -10.50 -16.71 0.64
N ALA A 260 -11.01 -15.54 1.02
CA ALA A 260 -11.33 -15.21 2.41
C ALA A 260 -12.67 -15.85 2.83
N LEU A 261 -12.63 -16.75 3.82
CA LEU A 261 -13.85 -17.39 4.33
C LEU A 261 -14.56 -16.55 5.38
N ASP A 262 -13.80 -15.78 6.14
CA ASP A 262 -14.30 -14.83 7.13
C ASP A 262 -13.44 -13.56 7.10
N ALA A 263 -14.05 -12.45 7.48
CA ALA A 263 -13.40 -11.16 7.58
C ALA A 263 -14.03 -10.38 8.72
N ARG A 264 -13.20 -9.76 9.55
CA ARG A 264 -13.63 -8.94 10.68
C ARG A 264 -12.94 -7.60 10.63
N ILE A 265 -13.72 -6.52 10.60
CA ILE A 265 -13.22 -5.15 10.61
C ILE A 265 -13.67 -4.43 11.88
N VAL A 266 -12.71 -3.82 12.55
CA VAL A 266 -12.92 -2.90 13.68
C VAL A 266 -12.64 -1.48 13.21
N VAL A 267 -13.65 -0.63 13.30
CA VAL A 267 -13.58 0.79 12.95
C VAL A 267 -12.89 1.57 14.08
N ASP A 268 -12.10 2.56 13.68
CA ASP A 268 -11.43 3.48 14.57
C ASP A 268 -12.27 4.75 14.79
N ASP A 269 -13.12 4.71 15.82
CA ASP A 269 -14.00 5.82 16.20
C ASP A 269 -13.23 7.10 16.56
N GLU A 270 -11.92 7.01 16.85
CA GLU A 270 -11.11 8.18 17.21
C GLU A 270 -10.81 9.08 16.01
N VAL A 271 -10.80 8.52 14.80
CA VAL A 271 -10.51 9.24 13.55
C VAL A 271 -11.73 9.36 12.64
N LEU A 272 -12.76 8.52 12.82
CA LEU A 272 -13.96 8.57 12.01
C LEU A 272 -14.64 9.96 12.06
N GLY A 273 -14.90 10.55 10.89
CA GLY A 273 -15.53 11.86 10.77
C GLY A 273 -14.62 13.06 11.12
N LYS A 274 -13.34 12.83 11.38
CA LYS A 274 -12.34 13.88 11.59
C LYS A 274 -11.43 14.02 10.38
N TYR A 275 -10.83 15.18 10.23
CA TYR A 275 -9.75 15.35 9.26
C TYR A 275 -8.55 14.50 9.67
N VAL A 276 -8.15 13.59 8.79
CA VAL A 276 -6.92 12.80 8.91
C VAL A 276 -5.99 13.25 7.80
N LYS A 277 -4.75 13.61 8.16
CA LYS A 277 -3.73 13.93 7.16
C LYS A 277 -3.42 12.68 6.35
N ASP A 278 -3.35 12.80 5.02
CA ASP A 278 -3.08 11.68 4.12
C ASP A 278 -1.93 10.80 4.61
N TYR A 279 -2.21 9.50 4.72
CA TYR A 279 -1.26 8.46 5.09
C TYR A 279 -0.56 8.68 6.44
N SER A 280 -1.09 9.53 7.34
CA SER A 280 -0.47 9.79 8.65
C SER A 280 -0.47 8.59 9.58
N HIS A 281 -1.26 7.57 9.26
CA HIS A 281 -1.30 6.28 9.95
C HIS A 281 -0.28 5.29 9.40
N LEU A 282 0.52 5.63 8.39
CA LEU A 282 1.54 4.76 7.81
C LEU A 282 2.94 5.25 8.18
N ILE A 283 3.87 4.31 8.38
CA ILE A 283 5.29 4.63 8.52
C ILE A 283 5.98 4.81 7.16
N LEU A 284 5.50 4.10 6.13
CA LEU A 284 5.96 4.23 4.75
C LEU A 284 4.87 4.90 3.93
N ARG A 285 5.21 6.00 3.24
CA ARG A 285 4.25 6.64 2.33
C ARG A 285 4.15 5.89 1.00
N PRO A 286 2.94 5.67 0.47
CA PRO A 286 2.77 5.15 -0.87
C PRO A 286 3.31 6.12 -1.92
N TYR A 287 3.55 5.58 -3.12
CA TYR A 287 3.90 6.37 -4.28
C TYR A 287 2.82 7.43 -4.56
N PRO A 288 3.16 8.73 -4.61
CA PRO A 288 2.15 9.78 -4.65
C PRO A 288 1.66 10.02 -6.09
N GLU A 289 0.78 9.14 -6.58
CA GLU A 289 0.23 9.19 -7.94
C GLU A 289 -0.44 10.52 -8.30
N ARG A 290 -1.05 11.20 -7.31
CA ARG A 290 -1.63 12.54 -7.48
C ARG A 290 -0.65 13.62 -7.91
N LEU A 291 0.66 13.35 -7.84
CA LEU A 291 1.71 14.22 -8.33
C LEU A 291 2.12 13.94 -9.79
N ILE A 292 1.42 13.03 -10.47
CA ILE A 292 1.60 12.82 -11.90
C ILE A 292 0.83 13.90 -12.66
N ARG A 293 1.50 14.60 -13.57
CA ARG A 293 0.87 15.57 -14.46
C ARG A 293 1.58 15.69 -15.78
N THR A 294 0.85 16.06 -16.83
CA THR A 294 1.44 16.38 -18.13
C THR A 294 1.71 17.87 -18.26
N ALA A 295 2.80 18.23 -18.93
CA ALA A 295 3.15 19.60 -19.25
C ALA A 295 3.58 19.71 -20.72
N LYS A 296 3.37 20.88 -21.32
CA LYS A 296 3.86 21.19 -22.68
C LYS A 296 5.06 22.11 -22.60
N LEU A 297 6.10 21.75 -23.33
CA LEU A 297 7.32 22.53 -23.48
C LEU A 297 7.16 23.58 -24.57
N LYS A 298 8.11 24.53 -24.62
CA LYS A 298 8.09 25.64 -25.56
C LYS A 298 8.15 25.21 -27.04
N ASP A 299 8.78 24.08 -27.33
CA ASP A 299 8.85 23.47 -28.66
C ASP A 299 7.63 22.61 -29.01
N GLY A 300 6.63 22.54 -28.13
CA GLY A 300 5.41 21.76 -28.31
C GLY A 300 5.52 20.31 -27.85
N SER A 301 6.71 19.85 -27.44
CA SER A 301 6.90 18.52 -26.86
C SER A 301 6.08 18.36 -25.58
N THR A 302 5.47 17.19 -25.40
CA THR A 302 4.74 16.86 -24.17
C THR A 302 5.67 16.06 -23.24
N VAL A 303 5.64 16.41 -21.97
CA VAL A 303 6.44 15.75 -20.92
C VAL A 303 5.52 15.34 -19.78
N THR A 304 5.76 14.17 -19.20
CA THR A 304 5.09 13.69 -17.99
C THR A 304 5.97 14.01 -16.80
N LEU A 305 5.48 14.84 -15.89
CA LEU A 305 6.10 15.08 -14.60
C LEU A 305 5.51 14.07 -13.62
N ARG A 306 6.36 13.28 -12.96
CA ARG A 306 5.93 12.29 -11.97
C ARG A 306 6.99 12.14 -10.88
N PRO A 307 6.64 11.69 -9.67
CA PRO A 307 7.64 11.29 -8.70
C PRO A 307 8.55 10.18 -9.26
N ILE A 308 9.82 10.18 -8.84
CA ILE A 308 10.73 9.08 -9.12
C ILE A 308 10.25 7.83 -8.40
N LYS A 309 10.50 6.66 -8.97
CA LYS A 309 10.25 5.35 -8.35
C LYS A 309 11.56 4.59 -8.19
N PRO A 310 11.62 3.58 -7.29
CA PRO A 310 12.74 2.64 -7.24
C PRO A 310 13.05 2.00 -8.59
N GLU A 311 12.04 1.78 -9.43
CA GLU A 311 12.22 1.14 -10.74
C GLU A 311 12.90 2.03 -11.79
N ASP A 312 13.09 3.32 -11.50
CA ASP A 312 13.69 4.29 -12.41
C ASP A 312 15.22 4.23 -12.45
N GLU A 313 15.88 3.38 -11.66
CA GLU A 313 17.35 3.32 -11.63
C GLU A 313 18.02 3.23 -13.02
N PRO A 314 17.55 2.37 -13.96
CA PRO A 314 18.14 2.34 -15.30
C PRO A 314 17.94 3.66 -16.06
N LEU A 315 16.77 4.28 -15.92
CA LEU A 315 16.44 5.55 -16.58
C LEU A 315 17.21 6.72 -15.96
N TRP A 316 17.51 6.64 -14.66
CA TRP A 316 18.31 7.62 -13.95
C TRP A 316 19.79 7.54 -14.36
N LEU A 317 20.32 6.34 -14.58
CA LEU A 317 21.67 6.17 -15.13
C LEU A 317 21.75 6.71 -16.55
N GLU A 318 20.76 6.41 -17.40
CA GLU A 318 20.67 6.97 -18.76
C GLU A 318 20.58 8.51 -18.77
N LEU A 319 19.87 9.10 -17.80
CA LEU A 319 19.81 10.55 -17.59
C LEU A 319 21.22 11.12 -17.36
N LEU A 320 22.03 10.49 -16.50
CA LEU A 320 23.38 10.96 -16.19
C LEU A 320 24.34 10.78 -17.37
N ASP A 321 24.26 9.66 -18.08
CA ASP A 321 25.03 9.41 -19.31
C ASP A 321 24.74 10.43 -20.41
N SER A 322 23.52 10.98 -20.40
CA SER A 322 23.08 12.02 -21.34
C SER A 322 23.49 13.44 -20.92
N CYS A 323 24.14 13.62 -19.76
CA CYS A 323 24.59 14.91 -19.25
C CYS A 323 26.06 15.19 -19.57
N SER A 324 26.39 16.45 -19.84
CA SER A 324 27.78 16.90 -19.89
C SER A 324 28.41 16.91 -18.49
N LYS A 325 29.76 16.83 -18.44
CA LYS A 325 30.52 17.00 -17.18
C LYS A 325 30.19 18.30 -16.46
N GLU A 326 29.91 19.36 -17.22
CA GLU A 326 29.51 20.66 -16.68
C GLU A 326 28.15 20.57 -15.98
N SER A 327 27.15 19.94 -16.61
CA SER A 327 25.82 19.71 -16.01
C SER A 327 25.90 18.87 -14.72
N ILE A 328 26.72 17.82 -14.72
CA ILE A 328 26.97 16.97 -13.53
C ILE A 328 27.65 17.80 -12.43
N TYR A 329 28.71 18.56 -12.76
CA TYR A 329 29.41 19.41 -11.80
C TYR A 329 28.48 20.47 -11.19
N HIS A 330 27.62 21.11 -11.99
CA HIS A 330 26.64 22.08 -11.48
C HIS A 330 25.64 21.45 -10.50
N ARG A 331 25.32 20.15 -10.65
CA ARG A 331 24.38 19.42 -9.80
C ARG A 331 25.00 18.89 -8.51
N PHE A 332 26.19 18.31 -8.60
CA PHE A 332 26.83 17.57 -7.51
C PHE A 332 28.00 18.33 -6.87
N ARG A 333 28.61 19.27 -7.60
CA ARG A 333 29.75 20.11 -7.19
C ARG A 333 31.08 19.36 -7.00
N TYR A 334 31.13 18.10 -7.42
CA TYR A 334 32.34 17.27 -7.50
C TYR A 334 32.23 16.30 -8.68
N ASP A 335 33.34 15.65 -9.04
CA ASP A 335 33.35 14.59 -10.04
C ASP A 335 32.56 13.38 -9.50
N PHE A 336 31.33 13.25 -9.97
CA PHE A 336 30.38 12.26 -9.47
C PHE A 336 30.50 10.95 -10.27
N TYR A 337 30.87 9.88 -9.59
CA TYR A 337 30.92 8.53 -10.16
C TYR A 337 29.60 7.82 -9.85
N TYR A 338 28.84 7.49 -10.89
CA TYR A 338 27.46 7.01 -10.76
C TYR A 338 27.22 5.62 -11.36
N ASP A 339 28.26 4.95 -11.86
CA ASP A 339 28.21 3.68 -12.60
C ASP A 339 27.86 2.45 -11.73
N SER A 340 27.20 2.65 -10.59
CA SER A 340 26.83 1.56 -9.69
C SER A 340 25.37 1.65 -9.28
N HIS A 341 24.77 0.48 -9.14
CA HIS A 341 23.45 0.29 -8.57
C HIS A 341 23.29 0.96 -7.21
N GLU A 342 24.27 0.76 -6.31
CA GLU A 342 24.27 1.35 -4.97
C GLU A 342 24.13 2.88 -4.97
N VAL A 343 24.77 3.54 -5.94
CA VAL A 343 24.62 4.99 -6.12
C VAL A 343 23.22 5.30 -6.65
N ALA A 344 22.77 4.67 -7.73
CA ALA A 344 21.45 4.94 -8.32
C ALA A 344 20.30 4.78 -7.32
N SER A 345 20.34 3.74 -6.48
CA SER A 345 19.30 3.51 -5.48
C SER A 345 19.20 4.61 -4.44
N GLN A 346 20.30 5.30 -4.07
CA GLN A 346 20.25 6.46 -3.15
C GLN A 346 19.50 7.68 -3.74
N PHE A 347 19.27 7.68 -5.06
CA PHE A 347 18.52 8.72 -5.76
C PHE A 347 17.11 8.30 -6.15
N CYS A 348 16.87 7.01 -6.40
CA CYS A 348 15.58 6.46 -6.82
C CYS A 348 14.72 5.93 -5.66
N PHE A 349 15.34 5.36 -4.62
CA PHE A 349 14.66 4.84 -3.44
C PHE A 349 14.57 5.92 -2.36
N ILE A 350 13.50 6.73 -2.45
CA ILE A 350 13.32 7.91 -1.58
C ILE A 350 12.11 7.74 -0.66
N ASP A 351 12.21 8.32 0.54
CA ASP A 351 11.06 8.45 1.44
C ASP A 351 10.21 9.64 1.00
N TYR A 352 9.04 9.37 0.41
CA TYR A 352 8.14 10.41 -0.08
C TYR A 352 7.64 11.37 1.01
N ASP A 353 7.75 11.07 2.31
CA ASP A 353 7.40 12.02 3.37
C ASP A 353 8.45 13.13 3.48
N ARG A 354 9.73 12.74 3.55
CA ARG A 354 10.86 13.65 3.77
C ARG A 354 11.49 14.18 2.50
N GLU A 355 11.28 13.49 1.39
CA GLU A 355 11.94 13.76 0.13
C GLU A 355 10.99 13.62 -1.06
N ILE A 356 11.11 14.50 -2.06
CA ILE A 356 10.43 14.35 -3.34
C ILE A 356 11.36 14.65 -4.49
N ALA A 357 11.58 13.68 -5.36
CA ALA A 357 12.17 13.89 -6.67
C ALA A 357 11.10 13.78 -7.74
N ILE A 358 10.88 14.85 -8.51
CA ILE A 358 10.01 14.86 -9.68
C ILE A 358 10.87 14.68 -10.93
N VAL A 359 10.65 13.58 -11.63
CA VAL A 359 11.26 13.30 -12.93
C VAL A 359 10.39 13.86 -14.06
N ALA A 360 11.06 14.34 -15.10
CA ALA A 360 10.47 14.71 -16.37
C ALA A 360 10.69 13.57 -17.35
N GLU A 361 9.63 12.83 -17.66
CA GLU A 361 9.63 11.67 -18.55
C GLU A 361 9.07 12.03 -19.92
N ILE A 362 9.72 11.54 -20.96
CA ILE A 362 9.20 11.52 -22.33
C ILE A 362 9.18 10.09 -22.85
N GLU A 363 8.37 9.87 -23.88
CA GLU A 363 8.36 8.62 -24.63
C GLU A 363 8.87 8.89 -26.06
N GLU A 364 9.97 8.25 -26.43
CA GLU A 364 10.56 8.30 -27.76
C GLU A 364 10.66 6.87 -28.30
N GLU A 365 10.07 6.60 -29.48
CA GLU A 365 10.11 5.29 -30.13
C GLU A 365 9.62 4.12 -29.24
N GLY A 366 8.63 4.39 -28.37
CA GLY A 366 8.08 3.41 -27.43
C GLY A 366 8.97 3.13 -26.22
N LYS A 367 10.03 3.93 -26.00
CA LYS A 367 10.90 3.86 -24.83
C LYS A 367 10.74 5.11 -23.97
N LYS A 368 10.55 4.89 -22.67
CA LYS A 368 10.54 5.95 -21.67
C LYS A 368 11.97 6.44 -21.43
N LYS A 369 12.15 7.76 -21.28
CA LYS A 369 13.41 8.39 -20.91
C LYS A 369 13.16 9.50 -19.90
N ILE A 370 14.05 9.60 -18.90
CA ILE A 370 14.07 10.74 -17.98
C ILE A 370 15.00 11.81 -18.56
N ILE A 371 14.47 13.02 -18.77
CA ILE A 371 15.21 14.14 -19.37
C ILE A 371 15.58 15.24 -18.37
N GLY A 372 15.04 15.15 -17.15
CA GLY A 372 15.41 16.00 -16.04
C GLY A 372 14.76 15.54 -14.73
N VAL A 373 15.29 16.03 -13.60
CA VAL A 373 14.80 15.73 -12.27
C VAL A 373 14.93 16.97 -11.36
N GLY A 374 13.87 17.29 -10.63
CA GLY A 374 13.88 18.28 -9.55
C GLY A 374 13.68 17.60 -8.20
N ARG A 375 14.61 17.79 -7.26
CA ARG A 375 14.66 17.12 -5.95
C ARG A 375 14.40 18.13 -4.84
N LEU A 376 13.58 17.73 -3.88
CA LEU A 376 13.23 18.45 -2.66
C LEU A 376 13.59 17.57 -1.46
N ILE A 377 14.44 18.05 -0.55
CA ILE A 377 14.87 17.31 0.64
C ILE A 377 14.51 18.14 1.88
N ALA A 378 13.66 17.61 2.75
CA ALA A 378 13.27 18.28 3.99
C ALA A 378 14.34 18.18 5.07
N ASP A 379 14.46 19.25 5.87
CA ASP A 379 15.15 19.21 7.14
C ASP A 379 14.42 18.32 8.17
N PRO A 380 15.05 17.99 9.31
CA PRO A 380 14.42 17.15 10.34
C PRO A 380 13.09 17.69 10.88
N ASP A 381 12.93 19.02 10.92
CA ASP A 381 11.73 19.69 11.43
C ASP A 381 10.64 19.89 10.35
N VAL A 382 10.92 19.53 9.09
CA VAL A 382 10.01 19.65 7.94
C VAL A 382 9.51 21.10 7.74
N GLU A 383 10.35 22.08 8.05
CA GLU A 383 10.06 23.50 7.86
C GLU A 383 10.79 24.09 6.65
N ILE A 384 11.95 23.51 6.33
CA ILE A 384 12.83 23.95 5.25
C ILE A 384 13.05 22.78 4.30
N MET A 385 12.91 23.04 3.00
CA MET A 385 13.30 22.08 1.97
C MET A 385 14.44 22.63 1.11
N GLU A 386 15.48 21.82 0.94
CA GLU A 386 16.54 22.04 -0.03
C GLU A 386 16.06 21.60 -1.42
N TYR A 387 16.24 22.47 -2.41
CA TYR A 387 15.89 22.23 -3.80
C TYR A 387 17.14 22.05 -4.64
N ALA A 388 17.12 21.06 -5.53
CA ALA A 388 18.13 20.90 -6.56
C ALA A 388 17.54 20.34 -7.86
N ILE A 389 18.22 20.57 -8.98
CA ILE A 389 17.72 20.19 -10.30
C ILE A 389 18.84 19.73 -11.21
N LEU A 390 18.55 18.73 -12.04
CA LEU A 390 19.39 18.31 -13.16
C LEU A 390 18.54 18.20 -14.42
N ILE A 391 19.03 18.72 -15.54
CA ILE A 391 18.38 18.62 -16.86
C ILE A 391 19.46 18.30 -17.89
N THR A 392 19.19 17.28 -18.72
CA THR A 392 20.06 16.91 -19.84
C THR A 392 20.29 18.07 -20.80
N ASP A 393 21.49 18.17 -21.33
CA ASP A 393 21.93 19.30 -22.16
C ASP A 393 20.99 19.56 -23.36
N ALA A 394 20.48 18.49 -24.00
CA ALA A 394 19.55 18.57 -25.12
C ALA A 394 18.19 19.21 -24.79
N TRP A 395 17.79 19.18 -23.52
CA TRP A 395 16.49 19.67 -23.03
C TRP A 395 16.59 20.98 -22.24
N GLN A 396 17.80 21.54 -22.12
CA GLN A 396 17.99 22.88 -21.58
C GLN A 396 17.44 23.95 -22.53
N LYS A 397 17.13 25.15 -21.98
CA LYS A 397 16.55 26.30 -22.71
C LYS A 397 15.17 26.04 -23.34
N LYS A 398 14.52 24.91 -23.04
CA LYS A 398 13.13 24.58 -23.43
C LYS A 398 12.09 24.85 -22.34
N GLU A 399 12.42 25.72 -21.37
CA GLU A 399 11.61 26.05 -20.19
C GLU A 399 11.37 24.92 -19.18
N LEU A 400 11.89 23.71 -19.43
CA LEU A 400 11.77 22.56 -18.52
C LEU A 400 12.23 22.90 -17.09
N GLY A 401 13.35 23.62 -16.94
CA GLY A 401 13.84 24.03 -15.62
C GLY A 401 12.86 24.93 -14.85
N PHE A 402 12.19 25.85 -15.55
CA PHE A 402 11.16 26.67 -14.94
C PHE A 402 9.93 25.83 -14.55
N ILE A 403 9.49 24.94 -15.43
CA ILE A 403 8.32 24.07 -15.20
C ILE A 403 8.54 23.15 -13.99
N ILE A 404 9.68 22.45 -13.92
CA ILE A 404 10.03 21.57 -12.80
C ILE A 404 10.16 22.39 -11.51
N THR A 405 10.91 23.51 -11.53
CA THR A 405 11.10 24.34 -10.32
C THR A 405 9.77 24.87 -9.81
N ASN A 406 8.91 25.38 -10.70
CA ASN A 406 7.58 25.85 -10.32
C ASN A 406 6.73 24.72 -9.73
N TYR A 407 6.84 23.51 -10.27
CA TYR A 407 6.13 22.38 -9.70
C TYR A 407 6.59 22.04 -8.28
N CYS A 408 7.90 21.99 -8.07
CA CYS A 408 8.47 21.74 -6.76
C CYS A 408 8.02 22.79 -5.73
N ILE A 409 7.84 24.05 -6.14
CA ILE A 409 7.27 25.10 -5.28
C ILE A 409 5.81 24.80 -4.92
N GLU A 410 4.99 24.36 -5.87
CA GLU A 410 3.59 23.95 -5.62
C GLU A 410 3.51 22.76 -4.66
N ILE A 411 4.41 21.78 -4.82
CA ILE A 411 4.51 20.63 -3.91
C ILE A 411 4.88 21.10 -2.50
N ALA A 412 5.92 21.93 -2.37
CA ALA A 412 6.34 22.48 -1.08
C ALA A 412 5.22 23.28 -0.39
N LYS A 413 4.44 24.05 -1.17
CA LYS A 413 3.23 24.75 -0.69
C LYS A 413 2.19 23.77 -0.13
N SER A 414 1.83 22.73 -0.90
CA SER A 414 0.84 21.74 -0.48
C SER A 414 1.24 20.96 0.77
N ARG A 415 2.56 20.88 1.04
CA ARG A 415 3.12 20.24 2.25
C ARG A 415 3.23 21.17 3.45
N GLY A 416 2.91 22.45 3.29
CA GLY A 416 3.01 23.45 4.35
C GLY A 416 4.45 23.82 4.72
N ILE A 417 5.42 23.59 3.82
CA ILE A 417 6.81 24.00 4.01
C ILE A 417 6.88 25.52 4.10
N LYS A 418 7.74 26.04 4.98
CA LYS A 418 7.86 27.48 5.21
C LYS A 418 8.88 28.12 4.28
N ILE A 419 9.99 27.42 4.01
CA ILE A 419 11.14 27.98 3.29
C ILE A 419 11.69 26.96 2.28
N LEU A 420 11.91 27.41 1.05
CA LEU A 420 12.76 26.70 0.09
C LEU A 420 14.14 27.35 0.03
N VAL A 421 15.17 26.52 0.06
CA VAL A 421 16.57 26.93 -0.13
C VAL A 421 17.19 26.15 -1.27
N ALA A 422 18.17 26.72 -1.94
CA ALA A 422 19.03 25.98 -2.86
C ALA A 422 20.40 26.64 -2.94
N GLU A 423 21.38 25.89 -3.39
CA GLU A 423 22.71 26.41 -3.71
C GLU A 423 23.05 26.12 -5.17
N THR A 424 23.74 27.08 -5.79
CA THR A 424 24.28 26.91 -7.15
C THR A 424 25.61 27.67 -7.25
N THR A 425 26.25 27.63 -8.41
CA THR A 425 27.51 28.31 -8.67
C THR A 425 27.29 29.61 -9.46
N ARG A 426 28.23 30.56 -9.36
CA ARG A 426 28.13 31.87 -10.02
C ARG A 426 28.07 31.79 -11.56
N ASP A 427 28.64 30.74 -12.13
CA ASP A 427 28.69 30.47 -13.57
C ASP A 427 27.42 29.79 -14.11
N ASN A 428 26.56 29.24 -13.24
CA ASN A 428 25.25 28.68 -13.62
C ASN A 428 24.20 29.79 -13.86
N LYS A 429 24.47 30.62 -14.87
CA LYS A 429 23.59 31.71 -15.33
C LYS A 429 22.17 31.23 -15.68
N PRO A 430 21.96 30.06 -16.32
CA PRO A 430 20.62 29.55 -16.59
C PRO A 430 19.79 29.37 -15.32
N MET A 431 20.35 28.74 -14.28
CA MET A 431 19.60 28.48 -13.06
C MET A 431 19.33 29.75 -12.24
N ILE A 432 20.31 30.66 -12.18
CA ILE A 432 20.12 31.99 -11.57
C ILE A 432 18.97 32.75 -12.25
N SER A 433 18.81 32.62 -13.57
CA SER A 433 17.69 33.21 -14.32
C SER A 433 16.34 32.61 -13.91
N VAL A 434 16.27 31.29 -13.72
CA VAL A 434 15.05 30.61 -13.23
C VAL A 434 14.68 31.10 -11.82
N PHE A 435 15.64 31.16 -10.90
CA PHE A 435 15.41 31.65 -9.54
C PHE A 435 14.92 33.10 -9.51
N ARG A 436 15.47 33.98 -10.38
CA ARG A 436 14.98 35.36 -10.51
C ARG A 436 13.53 35.41 -11.01
N LYS A 437 13.19 34.65 -12.05
CA LYS A 437 11.82 34.59 -12.59
C LYS A 437 10.81 34.09 -11.56
N LEU A 438 11.22 33.18 -10.69
CA LEU A 438 10.38 32.62 -9.62
C LEU A 438 10.49 33.40 -8.31
N ASN A 439 11.04 34.63 -8.32
CA ASN A 439 11.11 35.53 -7.17
C ASN A 439 11.79 34.91 -5.94
N PHE A 440 12.91 34.20 -6.13
CA PHE A 440 13.79 33.83 -5.02
C PHE A 440 14.66 35.03 -4.62
N LYS A 441 14.94 35.15 -3.32
CA LYS A 441 16.01 36.00 -2.80
C LYS A 441 17.35 35.34 -3.12
N ILE A 442 18.26 36.06 -3.76
CA ILE A 442 19.55 35.53 -4.23
C ILE A 442 20.68 36.25 -3.50
N ARG A 443 21.60 35.51 -2.91
CA ARG A 443 22.82 36.01 -2.28
C ARG A 443 24.04 35.40 -2.95
N PHE A 444 24.93 36.26 -3.43
CA PHE A 444 26.26 35.85 -3.91
C PHE A 444 27.19 35.78 -2.69
N ASN A 445 27.76 34.61 -2.42
CA ASN A 445 28.67 34.38 -1.30
C ASN A 445 30.09 34.83 -1.67
N GLU A 446 31.04 34.86 -0.72
CA GLU A 446 32.42 35.30 -0.99
C GLU A 446 33.17 34.33 -1.93
N ASP A 447 32.83 33.05 -1.85
CA ASP A 447 33.32 31.99 -2.73
C ASP A 447 32.56 31.95 -4.08
N SER A 448 32.75 30.89 -4.87
CA SER A 448 32.10 30.70 -6.17
C SER A 448 30.62 30.32 -6.08
N THR A 449 30.01 30.33 -4.88
CA THR A 449 28.64 29.86 -4.66
C THR A 449 27.61 30.98 -4.60
N VAL A 450 26.37 30.60 -4.83
CA VAL A 450 25.19 31.45 -4.79
C VAL A 450 24.11 30.72 -3.98
N SER A 451 23.76 31.27 -2.82
CA SER A 451 22.65 30.75 -2.02
C SER A 451 21.35 31.45 -2.40
N VAL A 452 20.28 30.68 -2.57
CA VAL A 452 18.96 31.21 -2.88
C VAL A 452 17.94 30.76 -1.84
N ARG A 453 16.95 31.64 -1.58
CA ARG A 453 15.91 31.41 -0.57
C ARG A 453 14.57 31.94 -1.04
N LYS A 454 13.50 31.19 -0.81
CA LYS A 454 12.12 31.62 -1.04
C LYS A 454 11.27 31.28 0.18
N GLU A 455 10.58 32.28 0.71
CA GLU A 455 9.53 32.07 1.69
C GLU A 455 8.27 31.58 0.98
N ILE A 456 7.65 30.55 1.55
CA ILE A 456 6.45 29.93 1.04
C ILE A 456 5.30 30.38 1.93
N THR A 457 4.52 31.34 1.43
CA THR A 457 3.31 31.81 2.12
C THR A 457 2.19 30.80 1.91
N LYS A 458 1.51 30.40 2.99
CA LYS A 458 0.23 29.67 2.89
C LYS A 458 -0.79 30.59 2.22
N GLU A 459 -1.38 30.15 1.12
CA GLU A 459 -2.70 30.67 0.73
C GLU A 459 -3.74 30.00 1.64
N GLU A 460 -4.75 30.75 2.07
CA GLU A 460 -5.89 30.23 2.83
C GLU A 460 -6.54 29.09 2.03
N GLU A 461 -6.65 27.91 2.64
CA GLU A 461 -7.35 26.77 2.04
C GLU A 461 -8.79 27.17 1.71
N PRO A 462 -9.35 26.72 0.56
CA PRO A 462 -10.76 26.92 0.30
C PRO A 462 -11.54 26.16 1.38
N VAL A 463 -12.35 26.89 2.13
CA VAL A 463 -13.38 26.32 2.99
C VAL A 463 -14.28 25.49 2.11
N ILE A 464 -14.15 24.16 2.17
CA ILE A 464 -15.13 23.25 1.58
C ILE A 464 -16.36 23.32 2.49
N THR A 465 -17.31 24.17 2.11
CA THR A 465 -18.69 24.17 2.63
C THR A 465 -19.50 23.03 2.04
#